data_AF-A0A6G0U5G9-F1
#
_entry.id   AF-A0A6G0U5G9-F1
#
_cell.length_a   1.000
_cell.length_b   1.000
_cell.length_c   1.000
_cell.angle_alpha   90.00
_cell.angle_beta   90.00
_cell.angle_gamma   90.00
#
_symmetry.space_group_name_H-M   'P 1'
#
loop_
_entity.id
_entity.type
_entity.pdbx_description
1 polymer ?
#
loop_
_entity_poly.entity_id
_entity_poly.type
_entity_poly.pdbx_seq_one_letter_code
_entity_poly.pdbx_strand_id
1 'polypeptide(L)'
;MVRNSHKLRENYFSTSKWKSDFLSLLPTDLAYFWWPSGSCSADVLPCPVIVRANRLLRVPRMLEFFDRTETKTGYPNVFRICKVVFAILILIHWNSCLYFAISYVIGFGSDNWVYNLQGARNSSLSRQYIYCFYWSTLTLTTIGETPQPENELEHVFVVADFLAGVLIFATIVGNIGSMISNMNVARVEFQNRMDGVKQYMAFRRVSKELEARVIRWFAYTWANKQ
;
A
#
# COMPACT_ATOMS: atom_id res chain seq x y z
N MET A 1 -1.66 -32.77 -12.08
CA MET A 1 -2.56 -31.65 -12.45
C MET A 1 -3.88 -32.26 -12.91
N VAL A 2 -5.00 -31.95 -12.26
CA VAL A 2 -6.32 -32.48 -12.67
C VAL A 2 -6.75 -31.80 -13.97
N ARG A 3 -7.07 -32.56 -15.01
CA ARG A 3 -7.46 -32.04 -16.35
C ARG A 3 -8.94 -32.22 -16.69
N ASN A 4 -9.71 -32.88 -15.83
CA ASN A 4 -11.13 -33.12 -16.08
C ASN A 4 -11.94 -31.83 -15.89
N SER A 5 -12.60 -31.37 -16.95
CA SER A 5 -13.36 -30.11 -16.99
C SER A 5 -14.56 -30.09 -16.03
N HIS A 6 -15.23 -31.24 -15.82
CA HIS A 6 -16.38 -31.33 -14.92
C HIS A 6 -15.97 -31.06 -13.47
N LYS A 7 -14.93 -31.74 -13.00
CA LYS A 7 -14.40 -31.58 -11.64
C LYS A 7 -13.88 -30.16 -11.39
N LEU A 8 -13.26 -29.53 -12.40
CA LEU A 8 -12.80 -28.14 -12.30
C LEU A 8 -13.96 -27.16 -12.16
N ARG A 9 -15.04 -27.38 -12.92
CA ARG A 9 -16.25 -26.54 -12.86
C ARG A 9 -16.94 -26.65 -11.50
N GLU A 10 -17.14 -27.85 -10.99
CA GLU A 10 -17.74 -28.07 -9.66
C GLU A 10 -16.92 -27.38 -8.56
N ASN A 11 -15.60 -27.55 -8.58
CA ASN A 11 -14.72 -26.90 -7.62
C ASN A 11 -14.76 -25.36 -7.72
N TYR A 12 -14.84 -24.82 -8.93
CA TYR A 12 -14.94 -23.37 -9.16
C TYR A 12 -16.26 -22.80 -8.60
N PHE A 13 -17.40 -23.42 -8.90
CA PHE A 13 -18.71 -22.97 -8.40
C PHE A 13 -18.93 -23.22 -6.91
N SER A 14 -18.22 -24.20 -6.32
CA SER A 14 -18.20 -24.41 -4.88
C SER A 14 -17.47 -23.29 -4.12
N THR A 15 -16.57 -22.55 -4.78
CA THR A 15 -15.76 -21.51 -4.13
C THR A 15 -16.40 -20.13 -4.32
N SER A 16 -16.40 -19.26 -3.30
CA SER A 16 -16.95 -17.89 -3.42
C SER A 16 -16.29 -17.02 -4.51
N LYS A 17 -15.14 -17.43 -5.06
CA LYS A 17 -14.40 -16.76 -6.15
C LYS A 17 -15.28 -16.49 -7.38
N TRP A 18 -16.18 -17.41 -7.73
CA TRP A 18 -17.02 -17.23 -8.92
C TRP A 18 -17.96 -16.02 -8.82
N LYS A 19 -18.39 -15.65 -7.61
CA LYS A 19 -19.30 -14.51 -7.40
C LYS A 19 -18.61 -13.19 -7.71
N SER A 20 -17.40 -12.98 -7.18
CA SER A 20 -16.58 -11.80 -7.47
C SER A 20 -16.21 -11.73 -8.94
N ASP A 21 -15.90 -12.88 -9.54
CA ASP A 21 -15.58 -12.99 -10.95
C ASP A 21 -16.74 -12.59 -11.85
N PHE A 22 -17.94 -13.11 -11.57
CA PHE A 22 -19.17 -12.80 -12.30
C PHE A 22 -19.55 -11.32 -12.16
N LEU A 23 -19.54 -10.79 -10.94
CA LEU A 23 -19.90 -9.40 -10.67
C LEU A 23 -18.92 -8.41 -11.33
N SER A 24 -17.64 -8.78 -11.45
CA SER A 24 -16.61 -7.99 -12.16
C SER A 24 -16.70 -8.00 -13.69
N LEU A 25 -17.55 -8.86 -14.25
CA LEU A 25 -17.78 -9.02 -15.68
C LEU A 25 -19.12 -8.43 -16.14
N LEU A 26 -19.97 -7.99 -15.20
CA LEU A 26 -21.23 -7.33 -15.57
C LEU A 26 -20.94 -6.09 -16.41
N PRO A 27 -21.61 -5.93 -17.56
CA PRO A 27 -21.43 -4.79 -18.47
C PRO A 27 -22.16 -3.57 -17.91
N THR A 28 -21.75 -3.09 -16.73
CA THR A 28 -22.28 -1.88 -16.09
C THR A 28 -22.05 -0.65 -16.96
N ASP A 29 -21.09 -0.71 -17.89
CA ASP A 29 -20.87 0.30 -18.93
C ASP A 29 -22.11 0.56 -19.82
N LEU A 30 -23.08 -0.35 -19.90
CA LEU A 30 -24.33 -0.09 -20.64
C LEU A 30 -25.18 1.00 -19.98
N ALA A 31 -24.97 1.28 -18.69
CA ALA A 31 -25.67 2.35 -17.99
C ALA A 31 -25.30 3.75 -18.52
N TYR A 32 -24.16 3.93 -19.20
CA TYR A 32 -23.81 5.20 -19.86
C TYR A 32 -24.74 5.56 -21.01
N PHE A 33 -25.48 4.61 -21.59
CA PHE A 33 -26.49 4.93 -22.61
C PHE A 33 -27.73 5.62 -22.03
N TRP A 34 -28.02 5.37 -20.75
CA TRP A 34 -29.21 5.89 -20.07
C TRP A 34 -28.87 7.11 -19.21
N TRP A 35 -27.57 7.29 -18.88
CA TRP A 35 -27.06 8.37 -18.05
C TRP A 35 -25.99 9.19 -18.78
N PRO A 36 -26.27 10.47 -19.14
CA PRO A 36 -25.29 11.32 -19.83
C PRO A 36 -23.98 11.46 -19.05
N SER A 37 -22.85 11.30 -19.74
CA SER A 37 -21.49 11.28 -19.14
C SER A 37 -20.92 12.65 -18.75
N GLY A 38 -21.74 13.71 -18.72
CA GLY A 38 -21.28 15.11 -18.57
C GLY A 38 -21.73 15.84 -17.31
N SER A 39 -22.77 15.37 -16.61
CA SER A 39 -23.34 16.05 -15.44
C SER A 39 -23.28 15.13 -14.22
N CYS A 40 -22.17 15.18 -13.49
CA CYS A 40 -22.16 14.73 -12.10
C CYS A 40 -22.61 15.95 -11.29
N SER A 41 -23.85 15.96 -10.82
CA SER A 41 -24.33 16.99 -9.89
C SER A 41 -24.73 16.27 -8.62
N ALA A 42 -24.63 16.93 -7.46
CA ALA A 42 -25.00 16.30 -6.18
C ALA A 42 -26.42 15.71 -6.19
N ASP A 43 -27.31 16.24 -7.04
CA ASP A 43 -28.70 15.81 -7.21
C ASP A 43 -28.88 14.58 -8.11
N VAL A 44 -27.83 14.16 -8.83
CA VAL A 44 -27.88 13.14 -9.89
C VAL A 44 -26.80 12.10 -9.58
N LEU A 45 -27.11 11.20 -8.63
CA LEU A 45 -26.33 9.99 -8.32
C LEU A 45 -26.94 8.74 -8.99
N PRO A 46 -26.11 7.79 -9.48
CA PRO A 46 -24.66 7.69 -9.29
C PRO A 46 -23.86 8.40 -10.38
N CYS A 47 -22.75 9.06 -9.98
CA CYS A 47 -21.85 9.64 -10.95
C CYS A 47 -21.26 8.58 -11.88
N PRO A 48 -20.96 8.93 -13.15
CA PRO A 48 -20.56 7.95 -14.16
C PRO A 48 -19.28 7.18 -13.78
N VAL A 49 -18.47 7.70 -12.86
CA VAL A 49 -17.26 7.03 -12.31
C VAL A 49 -17.60 5.78 -11.48
N ILE A 50 -18.69 5.80 -10.72
CA ILE A 50 -19.08 4.72 -9.78
C ILE A 50 -19.54 3.46 -10.54
N VAL A 51 -20.09 3.65 -11.75
CA VAL A 51 -20.58 2.58 -12.61
C VAL A 51 -19.49 1.56 -12.98
N ARG A 52 -18.23 1.99 -13.06
CA ARG A 52 -17.07 1.13 -13.34
C ARG A 52 -16.39 0.54 -12.11
N ALA A 53 -16.87 0.86 -10.89
CA ALA A 53 -16.29 0.35 -9.65
C ALA A 53 -16.42 -1.17 -9.52
N ASN A 54 -17.36 -1.81 -10.23
CA ASN A 54 -17.49 -3.27 -10.32
C ASN A 54 -16.19 -3.97 -10.77
N ARG A 55 -15.32 -3.28 -11.52
CA ARG A 55 -14.02 -3.83 -11.95
C ARG A 55 -13.03 -4.00 -10.79
N LEU A 56 -13.18 -3.26 -9.69
CA LEU A 56 -12.34 -3.39 -8.49
C LEU A 56 -12.52 -4.75 -7.79
N LEU A 57 -13.61 -5.47 -8.06
CA LEU A 57 -13.85 -6.81 -7.53
C LEU A 57 -12.84 -7.86 -8.03
N ARG A 58 -11.95 -7.50 -8.96
CA ARG A 58 -10.82 -8.33 -9.42
C ARG A 58 -9.61 -8.32 -8.49
N VAL A 59 -9.58 -7.47 -7.46
CA VAL A 59 -8.48 -7.38 -6.49
C VAL A 59 -8.05 -8.74 -5.90
N PRO A 60 -8.96 -9.67 -5.53
CA PRO A 60 -8.55 -10.98 -5.00
C PRO A 60 -7.68 -11.80 -5.97
N ARG A 61 -7.95 -11.73 -7.29
CA ARG A 61 -7.11 -12.40 -8.28
C ARG A 61 -5.73 -11.76 -8.38
N MET A 62 -5.66 -10.44 -8.26
CA MET A 62 -4.39 -9.71 -8.25
C MET A 62 -3.54 -10.10 -7.03
N LEU A 63 -4.16 -10.25 -5.86
CA LEU A 63 -3.49 -10.75 -4.65
C LEU A 63 -2.97 -12.18 -4.85
N GLU A 64 -3.78 -13.08 -5.42
CA GLU A 64 -3.34 -14.46 -5.73
C GLU A 64 -2.15 -14.48 -6.69
N PHE A 65 -2.10 -13.56 -7.67
CA PHE A 65 -0.96 -13.40 -8.56
C PHE A 65 0.29 -12.94 -7.82
N PHE A 66 0.15 -11.96 -6.92
CA PHE A 66 1.25 -11.46 -6.10
C PHE A 66 1.82 -12.55 -5.19
N ASP A 67 0.98 -13.37 -4.56
CA ASP A 67 1.43 -14.46 -3.68
C ASP A 67 2.20 -15.54 -4.46
N ARG A 68 1.68 -15.92 -5.63
CA ARG A 68 2.38 -16.87 -6.51
C ARG A 68 3.71 -16.32 -7.01
N THR A 69 3.76 -15.04 -7.34
CA THR A 69 4.99 -14.40 -7.83
C THR A 69 6.04 -14.32 -6.73
N GLU A 70 5.63 -14.05 -5.48
CA GLU A 70 6.52 -14.05 -4.33
C GLU A 70 7.20 -15.40 -4.12
N THR A 71 6.46 -16.51 -4.23
CA THR A 71 7.03 -17.86 -4.05
C THR A 71 7.97 -18.29 -5.17
N LYS A 72 7.88 -17.66 -6.35
CA LYS A 72 8.65 -18.03 -7.54
C LYS A 72 9.87 -17.15 -7.79
N THR A 73 9.95 -15.99 -7.15
CA THR A 73 11.09 -15.09 -7.33
C THR A 73 12.33 -15.59 -6.58
N GLY A 74 13.51 -15.38 -7.15
CA GLY A 74 14.79 -15.63 -6.48
C GLY A 74 15.10 -14.63 -5.35
N TYR A 75 14.36 -13.52 -5.28
CA TYR A 75 14.54 -12.45 -4.29
C TYR A 75 13.22 -12.13 -3.57
N PRO A 76 12.70 -13.03 -2.71
CA PRO A 76 11.38 -12.88 -2.09
C PRO A 76 11.28 -11.61 -1.23
N ASN A 77 12.35 -11.25 -0.51
CA ASN A 77 12.36 -10.07 0.36
C ASN A 77 12.25 -8.75 -0.41
N VAL A 78 12.96 -8.62 -1.53
CA VAL A 78 12.86 -7.43 -2.40
C VAL A 78 11.46 -7.32 -2.97
N PHE A 79 10.90 -8.43 -3.44
CA PHE A 79 9.55 -8.46 -3.98
C PHE A 79 8.50 -8.06 -2.94
N ARG A 80 8.64 -8.53 -1.69
CA ARG A 80 7.77 -8.12 -0.59
C ARG A 80 7.82 -6.61 -0.33
N ILE A 81 9.02 -6.00 -0.33
CA ILE A 81 9.17 -4.54 -0.18
C ILE A 81 8.48 -3.83 -1.35
N CYS A 82 8.70 -4.27 -2.59
CA CYS A 82 8.04 -3.71 -3.77
C CYS A 82 6.50 -3.78 -3.69
N LYS A 83 5.95 -4.92 -3.23
CA LYS A 83 4.50 -5.06 -3.02
C LYS A 83 3.95 -4.04 -2.05
N VAL A 84 4.67 -3.78 -0.96
CA VAL A 84 4.24 -2.80 0.04
C VAL A 84 4.32 -1.37 -0.50
N VAL A 85 5.42 -0.99 -1.17
CA VAL A 85 5.54 0.32 -1.82
C VAL A 85 4.41 0.54 -2.82
N PHE A 86 4.09 -0.48 -3.62
CA PHE A 86 2.97 -0.43 -4.55
C PHE A 86 1.62 -0.28 -3.84
N ALA A 87 1.40 -0.96 -2.71
CA ALA A 87 0.20 -0.80 -1.90
C ALA A 87 0.06 0.63 -1.33
N ILE A 88 1.15 1.24 -0.87
CA ILE A 88 1.16 2.64 -0.39
C ILE A 88 0.78 3.60 -1.53
N LEU A 89 1.36 3.43 -2.72
CA LEU A 89 1.04 4.27 -3.87
C LEU A 89 -0.44 4.17 -4.29
N ILE A 90 -1.03 2.97 -4.22
CA ILE A 90 -2.46 2.76 -4.48
C ILE A 90 -3.32 3.48 -3.43
N LEU A 91 -2.95 3.41 -2.15
CA LEU A 91 -3.69 4.10 -1.08
C LEU A 91 -3.68 5.61 -1.27
N ILE A 92 -2.52 6.19 -1.57
CA ILE A 92 -2.39 7.63 -1.89
C ILE A 92 -3.20 7.98 -3.14
N HIS A 93 -3.14 7.15 -4.18
CA HIS A 93 -3.96 7.36 -5.37
C HIS A 93 -5.46 7.38 -5.03
N TRP A 94 -5.97 6.41 -4.27
CA TRP A 94 -7.39 6.35 -3.91
C TRP A 94 -7.81 7.53 -3.05
N ASN A 95 -7.00 7.89 -2.06
CA ASN A 95 -7.27 9.04 -1.21
C ASN A 95 -7.24 10.36 -1.99
N SER A 96 -6.29 10.55 -2.91
CA SER A 96 -6.28 11.72 -3.81
C SER A 96 -7.53 11.79 -4.70
N CYS A 97 -8.02 10.66 -5.21
CA CYS A 97 -9.26 10.61 -5.97
C CYS A 97 -10.49 10.92 -5.11
N LEU A 98 -10.51 10.46 -3.85
CA LEU A 98 -11.58 10.78 -2.89
C LEU A 98 -11.60 12.27 -2.55
N TYR A 99 -10.44 12.86 -2.25
CA TYR A 99 -10.32 14.30 -1.99
C TYR A 99 -10.81 15.15 -3.18
N PHE A 100 -10.44 14.77 -4.41
CA PHE A 100 -10.93 15.44 -5.61
C PHE A 100 -12.45 15.27 -5.79
N ALA A 101 -12.99 14.07 -5.52
CA ALA A 101 -14.43 13.81 -5.59
C ALA A 101 -15.23 14.61 -4.57
N ILE A 102 -14.70 14.80 -3.35
CA ILE A 102 -15.33 15.62 -2.32
C ILE A 102 -15.26 17.10 -2.70
N SER A 103 -14.10 17.57 -3.17
CA SER A 103 -13.95 18.94 -3.70
C SER A 103 -14.94 19.23 -4.84
N TYR A 104 -15.25 18.22 -5.66
CA TYR A 104 -16.26 18.31 -6.71
C TYR A 104 -17.68 18.46 -6.18
N VAL A 105 -18.03 17.70 -5.13
CA VAL A 105 -19.38 17.71 -4.52
C VAL A 105 -19.64 19.01 -3.76
N ILE A 106 -18.65 19.51 -3.03
CA ILE A 106 -18.75 20.79 -2.29
C ILE A 106 -18.76 21.97 -3.28
N GLY A 107 -17.99 21.85 -4.37
CA GLY A 107 -17.85 22.86 -5.41
C GLY A 107 -16.43 23.42 -5.41
N PHE A 108 -15.80 23.44 -6.58
CA PHE A 108 -14.42 23.89 -6.68
C PHE A 108 -14.26 25.38 -6.35
N GLY A 109 -13.33 25.69 -5.44
CA GLY A 109 -13.04 27.06 -5.02
C GLY A 109 -14.13 27.70 -4.13
N SER A 110 -14.97 26.89 -3.47
CA SER A 110 -15.90 27.38 -2.43
C SER A 110 -15.17 27.98 -1.23
N ASP A 111 -14.02 27.41 -0.87
CA ASP A 111 -13.21 27.72 0.31
C ASP A 111 -11.72 27.48 0.01
N ASN A 112 -10.86 27.67 1.02
CA ASN A 112 -9.42 27.49 0.89
C ASN A 112 -8.96 26.02 0.96
N TRP A 113 -9.83 25.10 1.40
CA TRP A 113 -9.51 23.69 1.56
C TRP A 113 -9.74 22.89 0.28
N VAL A 114 -10.84 23.16 -0.43
CA VAL A 114 -11.15 22.51 -1.70
C VAL A 114 -10.19 22.93 -2.82
N TYR A 115 -10.06 22.07 -3.83
CA TYR A 115 -9.25 22.42 -4.99
C TYR A 115 -9.82 23.63 -5.75
N ASN A 116 -9.00 24.67 -5.92
CA ASN A 116 -9.41 25.89 -6.62
C ASN A 116 -9.07 25.87 -8.13
N LEU A 117 -10.10 25.87 -8.97
CA LEU A 117 -10.01 25.94 -10.44
C LEU A 117 -9.84 27.35 -11.02
N GLN A 118 -10.00 28.42 -10.23
CA GLN A 118 -10.08 29.81 -10.71
C GLN A 118 -8.71 30.41 -11.13
N GLY A 119 -7.62 29.63 -11.12
CA GLY A 119 -6.33 30.06 -11.64
C GLY A 119 -6.10 29.64 -13.10
N ALA A 120 -5.56 30.54 -13.93
CA ALA A 120 -5.22 30.27 -15.34
C ALA A 120 -4.28 29.05 -15.55
N ARG A 121 -3.57 28.62 -14.51
CA ARG A 121 -2.69 27.44 -14.51
C ARG A 121 -3.31 26.19 -13.86
N ASN A 122 -4.50 26.28 -13.25
CA ASN A 122 -5.11 25.20 -12.46
C ASN A 122 -6.18 24.39 -13.24
N SER A 123 -6.41 24.70 -14.52
CA SER A 123 -7.37 23.98 -15.36
C SER A 123 -6.84 22.66 -15.95
N SER A 124 -5.53 22.43 -15.95
CA SER A 124 -4.95 21.19 -16.47
C SER A 124 -5.23 19.98 -15.56
N LEU A 125 -5.71 18.88 -16.14
CA LEU A 125 -5.93 17.61 -15.45
C LEU A 125 -4.67 17.09 -14.73
N SER A 126 -3.49 17.27 -15.34
CA SER A 126 -2.23 16.85 -14.72
C SER A 126 -1.95 17.60 -13.43
N ARG A 127 -2.25 18.90 -13.39
CA ARG A 127 -2.03 19.75 -12.23
C ARG A 127 -3.04 19.47 -11.12
N GLN A 128 -4.30 19.22 -11.48
CA GLN A 128 -5.33 18.76 -10.54
C GLN A 128 -4.89 17.48 -9.84
N TYR A 129 -4.49 16.47 -10.62
CA TYR A 129 -4.07 15.18 -10.09
C TYR A 129 -2.82 15.30 -9.22
N ILE A 130 -1.77 15.98 -9.69
CA ILE A 130 -0.51 16.14 -8.93
C ILE A 130 -0.75 16.86 -7.60
N TYR A 131 -1.59 17.90 -7.58
CA TYR A 131 -1.92 18.60 -6.34
C TYR A 131 -2.69 17.71 -5.36
N CYS A 132 -3.73 17.00 -5.83
CA CYS A 132 -4.50 16.09 -4.97
C CYS A 132 -3.63 14.95 -4.45
N PHE A 133 -2.70 14.44 -5.27
CA PHE A 133 -1.73 13.43 -4.87
C PHE A 133 -0.74 13.96 -3.82
N TYR A 134 -0.28 15.21 -3.97
CA TYR A 134 0.56 15.89 -2.98
C TYR A 134 -0.18 16.08 -1.65
N TRP A 135 -1.40 16.61 -1.68
CA TRP A 135 -2.26 16.76 -0.50
C TRP A 135 -2.46 15.40 0.20
N SER A 136 -2.85 14.38 -0.55
CA SER A 136 -3.05 13.02 -0.05
C SER A 136 -1.80 12.42 0.59
N THR A 137 -0.63 12.65 -0.03
CA THR A 137 0.64 12.19 0.53
C THR A 137 0.89 12.83 1.89
N LEU A 138 0.75 14.16 2.01
CA LEU A 138 0.97 14.87 3.28
C LEU A 138 0.02 14.41 4.40
N THR A 139 -1.26 14.20 4.07
CA THR A 139 -2.27 13.74 5.01
C THR A 139 -1.99 12.32 5.48
N LEU A 140 -1.76 11.38 4.54
CA LEU A 140 -1.54 9.96 4.88
C LEU A 140 -0.18 9.69 5.54
N THR A 141 0.84 10.49 5.25
CA THR A 141 2.15 10.39 5.94
C THR A 141 2.23 11.24 7.20
N THR A 142 1.10 11.80 7.65
CA THR A 142 0.98 12.60 8.88
C THR A 142 1.97 13.78 8.97
N ILE A 143 2.35 14.37 7.83
CA ILE A 143 3.20 15.59 7.80
C ILE A 143 2.31 16.82 8.07
N GLY A 144 1.08 16.82 7.54
CA GLY A 144 0.00 17.69 8.03
C GLY A 144 0.05 19.17 7.63
N GLU A 145 0.92 19.59 6.70
CA GLU A 145 0.92 20.97 6.17
C GLU A 145 -0.17 21.15 5.09
N THR A 146 -1.42 20.87 5.44
CA THR A 146 -2.58 21.06 4.55
C THR A 146 -3.42 22.26 5.01
N PRO A 147 -4.16 22.92 4.09
CA PRO A 147 -5.15 23.93 4.48
C PRO A 147 -6.11 23.37 5.53
N GLN A 148 -6.59 24.22 6.43
CA GLN A 148 -7.55 23.80 7.44
C GLN A 148 -8.94 23.61 6.80
N PRO A 149 -9.68 22.55 7.15
CA PRO A 149 -11.07 22.41 6.72
C PRO A 149 -11.90 23.57 7.28
N GLU A 150 -12.85 24.07 6.50
CA GLU A 150 -13.75 25.16 6.88
C GLU A 150 -15.18 24.66 7.13
N ASN A 151 -15.60 23.58 6.44
CA ASN A 151 -16.95 23.02 6.58
C ASN A 151 -17.00 21.81 7.53
N GLU A 152 -18.16 21.57 8.15
CA GLU A 152 -18.39 20.41 9.04
C GLU A 152 -18.15 19.07 8.32
N LEU A 153 -18.57 18.96 7.05
CA LEU A 153 -18.33 17.77 6.23
C LEU A 153 -16.84 17.52 5.97
N GLU A 154 -16.07 18.59 5.77
CA GLU A 154 -14.62 18.52 5.58
C GLU A 154 -13.93 18.08 6.87
N HIS A 155 -14.35 18.63 8.02
CA HIS A 155 -13.83 18.23 9.33
C HIS A 155 -14.04 16.73 9.58
N VAL A 156 -15.26 16.23 9.37
CA VAL A 156 -15.57 14.80 9.55
C VAL A 156 -14.74 13.94 8.60
N PHE A 157 -14.62 14.35 7.34
CA PHE A 157 -13.81 13.63 6.35
C PHE A 157 -12.33 13.60 6.74
N VAL A 158 -11.74 14.76 7.06
CA VAL A 158 -10.33 14.89 7.42
C VAL A 158 -10.02 14.09 8.70
N VAL A 159 -10.89 14.14 9.72
CA VAL A 159 -10.71 13.33 10.94
C VAL A 159 -10.76 11.83 10.64
N ALA A 160 -11.74 11.38 9.86
CA ALA A 160 -11.85 9.98 9.46
C ALA A 160 -10.63 9.53 8.64
N ASP A 161 -10.16 10.37 7.73
CA ASP A 161 -9.02 10.10 6.87
C ASP A 161 -7.70 10.06 7.64
N PHE A 162 -7.48 10.98 8.58
CA PHE A 162 -6.32 10.94 9.47
C PHE A 162 -6.29 9.68 10.32
N LEU A 163 -7.44 9.29 10.89
CA LEU A 163 -7.52 8.08 11.72
C LEU A 163 -7.27 6.81 10.88
N ALA A 164 -7.88 6.71 9.70
CA ALA A 164 -7.64 5.59 8.79
C ALA A 164 -6.18 5.57 8.29
N GLY A 165 -5.66 6.73 7.90
CA GLY A 165 -4.31 6.92 7.40
C GLY A 165 -3.25 6.50 8.41
N VAL A 166 -3.34 7.00 9.66
CA VAL A 166 -2.34 6.65 10.69
C VAL A 166 -2.37 5.15 11.03
N LEU A 167 -3.55 4.53 11.11
CA LEU A 167 -3.67 3.10 11.42
C LEU A 167 -3.12 2.22 10.30
N ILE A 168 -3.50 2.52 9.05
CA ILE A 168 -3.05 1.76 7.88
C ILE A 168 -1.54 1.95 7.68
N PHE A 169 -1.06 3.20 7.73
CA PHE A 169 0.35 3.52 7.54
C PHE A 169 1.22 2.89 8.63
N ALA A 170 0.84 3.02 9.91
CA ALA A 170 1.58 2.40 11.01
C ALA A 170 1.63 0.88 10.90
N THR A 171 0.52 0.24 10.50
CA THR A 171 0.48 -1.22 10.28
C THR A 171 1.41 -1.64 9.14
N ILE A 172 1.38 -0.92 8.02
CA ILE A 172 2.23 -1.20 6.86
C ILE A 172 3.72 -1.04 7.22
N VAL A 173 4.10 0.09 7.81
CA VAL A 173 5.49 0.37 8.19
C VAL A 173 5.97 -0.61 9.27
N GLY A 174 5.14 -0.94 10.25
CA GLY A 174 5.45 -1.96 11.27
C GLY A 174 5.71 -3.34 10.65
N ASN A 175 4.90 -3.75 9.68
CA ASN A 175 5.10 -5.00 8.95
C ASN A 175 6.40 -5.00 8.12
N ILE A 176 6.76 -3.87 7.49
CA ILE A 176 8.06 -3.72 6.81
C ILE A 176 9.21 -3.84 7.80
N GLY A 177 9.13 -3.16 8.96
CA GLY A 177 10.15 -3.20 9.99
C GLY A 177 10.40 -4.62 10.50
N SER A 178 9.32 -5.36 10.78
CA SER A 178 9.39 -6.78 11.15
C SER A 178 10.07 -7.63 10.05
N MET A 179 9.71 -7.39 8.79
CA MET A 179 10.29 -8.10 7.65
C MET A 179 11.80 -7.85 7.51
N ILE A 180 12.24 -6.59 7.61
CA ILE A 180 13.67 -6.22 7.55
C ILE A 180 14.44 -6.86 8.70
N SER A 181 13.86 -6.86 9.91
CA SER A 181 14.45 -7.52 11.07
C SER A 181 14.62 -9.02 10.81
N ASN A 182 13.58 -9.69 10.30
CA ASN A 182 13.59 -11.11 9.93
C ASN A 182 14.67 -11.46 8.89
N MET A 183 14.93 -10.58 7.91
CA MET A 183 16.01 -10.78 6.94
C MET A 183 17.40 -10.81 7.57
N ASN A 184 17.58 -10.06 8.65
CA ASN A 184 18.88 -9.87 9.30
C ASN A 184 19.09 -10.79 10.52
N VAL A 185 18.11 -11.63 10.89
CA VAL A 185 18.15 -12.49 12.10
C VAL A 185 19.44 -13.30 12.19
N ALA A 186 19.83 -14.01 11.13
CA ALA A 186 21.04 -14.85 11.15
C ALA A 186 22.31 -14.02 11.40
N ARG A 187 22.39 -12.81 10.82
CA ARG A 187 23.52 -11.91 11.02
C ARG A 187 23.53 -11.34 12.44
N VAL A 188 22.38 -10.95 12.96
CA VAL A 188 22.22 -10.45 14.33
C VAL A 188 22.58 -11.54 15.35
N GLU A 189 22.15 -12.78 15.14
CA GLU A 189 22.49 -13.92 15.99
C GLU A 189 24.00 -14.17 16.03
N PHE A 190 24.66 -14.13 14.87
CA PHE A 190 26.12 -14.24 14.81
C PHE A 190 26.83 -13.13 15.60
N GLN A 191 26.37 -11.86 15.46
CA GLN A 191 26.94 -10.74 16.21
C GLN A 191 26.74 -10.92 17.71
N ASN A 192 25.54 -11.33 18.16
CA ASN A 192 25.27 -11.60 19.57
C ASN A 192 26.19 -12.68 20.15
N ARG A 193 26.43 -13.76 19.40
CA ARG A 193 27.38 -14.82 19.81
C ARG A 193 28.81 -14.29 19.87
N MET A 194 29.24 -13.53 18.86
CA MET A 194 30.57 -12.91 18.81
C MET A 194 30.79 -11.97 19.99
N ASP A 195 29.81 -11.13 20.32
CA ASP A 195 29.92 -10.17 21.41
C ASP A 195 29.94 -10.88 22.78
N GLY A 196 29.21 -11.97 22.96
CA GLY A 196 29.33 -12.84 24.14
C GLY A 196 30.73 -13.42 24.31
N VAL A 197 31.36 -13.88 23.21
CA VAL A 197 32.74 -14.39 23.22
C VAL A 197 33.74 -13.29 23.57
N LYS A 198 33.59 -12.07 23.01
CA LYS A 198 34.42 -10.91 23.36
C LYS A 198 34.29 -10.55 24.84
N GLN A 199 33.06 -10.51 25.36
CA GLN A 199 32.81 -10.23 26.78
C GLN A 199 33.48 -11.27 27.69
N TYR A 200 33.40 -12.55 27.34
CA TYR A 200 34.07 -13.62 28.09
C TYR A 200 35.60 -13.45 28.10
N MET A 201 36.20 -13.14 26.96
CA MET A 201 37.65 -12.91 26.86
C MET A 201 38.10 -11.68 27.63
N ALA A 202 37.30 -10.60 27.61
CA ALA A 202 37.56 -9.40 28.39
C ALA A 202 37.51 -9.68 29.90
N PHE A 203 36.50 -10.43 30.36
CA PHE A 203 36.36 -10.84 31.76
C PHE A 203 37.54 -11.68 32.24
N ARG A 204 38.02 -12.62 31.41
CA ARG A 204 39.17 -13.48 31.71
C ARG A 204 40.53 -12.81 31.46
N ARG A 205 40.56 -11.54 31.01
CA ARG A 205 41.79 -10.78 30.68
C ARG A 205 42.72 -11.55 29.73
N VAL A 206 42.14 -12.11 28.67
CA VAL A 206 42.90 -12.82 27.63
C VAL A 206 43.85 -11.86 26.89
N SER A 207 45.00 -12.35 26.42
CA SER A 207 45.94 -11.54 25.64
C SER A 207 45.31 -11.07 24.32
N LYS A 208 45.68 -9.86 23.88
CA LYS A 208 45.13 -9.26 22.66
C LYS A 208 45.42 -10.06 21.39
N GLU A 209 46.54 -10.78 21.36
CA GLU A 209 46.88 -11.69 20.26
C GLU A 209 45.93 -12.89 20.21
N LEU A 210 45.60 -13.50 21.35
CA LEU A 210 44.67 -14.63 21.39
C LEU A 210 43.24 -14.17 21.08
N GLU A 211 42.82 -13.01 21.60
CA GLU A 211 41.54 -12.38 21.27
C GLU A 211 41.39 -12.18 19.75
N ALA A 212 42.40 -11.61 19.09
CA ALA A 212 42.39 -11.40 17.65
C ALA A 212 42.33 -12.73 16.85
N ARG A 213 43.03 -13.77 17.32
CA ARG A 213 42.98 -15.10 16.69
C ARG A 213 41.58 -15.73 16.78
N VAL A 214 40.94 -15.64 17.95
CA VAL A 214 39.58 -16.16 18.16
C VAL A 214 38.57 -15.44 17.28
N ILE A 215 38.61 -14.10 17.25
CA ILE A 215 37.70 -13.30 16.40
C ILE A 215 37.88 -13.65 14.93
N ARG A 216 39.14 -13.78 14.46
CA ARG A 216 39.44 -14.13 13.06
C ARG A 216 38.92 -15.52 12.70
N TRP A 217 39.07 -16.50 13.60
CA TRP A 217 38.54 -17.84 13.41
C TRP A 217 37.01 -17.84 13.35
N PHE A 218 36.32 -17.18 14.29
CA PHE A 218 34.85 -17.07 14.25
C PHE A 218 34.33 -16.39 12.98
N ALA A 219 35.00 -15.32 12.52
CA ALA A 219 34.64 -14.63 11.28
C ALA A 219 34.82 -15.54 10.04
N TYR A 220 35.88 -16.35 10.03
CA TYR A 220 36.13 -17.34 8.98
C TYR A 220 35.07 -18.44 8.96
N THR A 221 34.73 -19.02 10.12
CA THR A 221 33.70 -20.06 10.24
C THR A 221 32.34 -19.56 9.75
N TRP A 222 31.97 -18.31 10.11
CA TRP A 222 30.74 -17.68 9.62
C TRP A 222 30.72 -17.48 8.11
N ALA A 223 31.83 -16.99 7.54
CA ALA A 223 31.93 -16.76 6.10
C ALA A 223 31.80 -18.06 5.29
N ASN A 224 32.28 -19.18 5.85
CA ASN A 224 32.29 -20.48 5.17
C ASN A 224 31.09 -21.38 5.52
N LYS A 225 30.10 -20.87 6.28
CA LYS A 225 28.86 -21.59 6.65
C LYS A 225 29.10 -23.05 7.10
N GLN A 226 30.11 -23.28 7.94
CA GLN A 226 30.25 -24.52 8.70
C GLN A 226 29.46 -24.47 10.00
#